data_AF-A0A7J3KHH5-F1
#
_entry.id   AF-A0A7J3KHH5-F1
#
_cell.length_a   1.000
_cell.length_b   1.000
_cell.length_c   1.000
_cell.angle_alpha   90.00
_cell.angle_beta   90.00
_cell.angle_gamma   90.00
#
_symmetry.space_group_name_H-M   'P 1'
#
loop_
_entity.id
_entity.type
_entity.pdbx_description
1 polymer ?
#
loop_
_entity_poly.entity_id
_entity_poly.type
_entity_poly.pdbx_seq_one_letter_code
_entity_poly.pdbx_strand_id
1 'polypeptide(L)' 'MARKSEELAQVLQLDVADVERILDEYSCEGYVESFADSQGRKWYYLTGRGIIKVCALFT' A
#
# COMPACT_ATOMS: atom_id res chain seq x y z
N MET A 1 -10.19 3.99 3.13
CA MET A 1 -10.65 2.61 2.86
C MET A 1 -9.44 1.81 2.43
N ALA A 2 -9.16 0.66 3.05
CA ALA A 2 -8.01 -0.18 2.69
C ALA A 2 -8.27 -0.98 1.41
N ARG A 3 -7.21 -1.39 0.72
CA ARG A 3 -7.24 -2.22 -0.51
C ARG A 3 -6.37 -3.45 -0.35
N LYS A 4 -6.76 -4.56 -0.98
CA LYS A 4 -5.94 -5.77 -1.00
C LYS A 4 -4.78 -5.63 -1.99
N SER A 5 -3.65 -6.28 -1.70
CA SER A 5 -2.54 -6.40 -2.65
C SER A 5 -2.99 -7.01 -4.00
N GLU A 6 -3.87 -8.01 -3.96
CA GLU A 6 -4.46 -8.65 -5.15
C GLU A 6 -5.26 -7.67 -6.03
N GLU A 7 -6.07 -6.81 -5.42
CA GLU A 7 -6.86 -5.80 -6.14
C GLU A 7 -5.95 -4.77 -6.79
N LEU A 8 -4.91 -4.33 -6.07
CA LEU A 8 -3.94 -3.37 -6.58
C LEU A 8 -3.11 -3.97 -7.71
N ALA A 9 -2.67 -5.23 -7.58
CA ALA A 9 -1.96 -5.97 -8.63
C ALA A 9 -2.78 -6.06 -9.92
N GLN A 10 -4.07 -6.36 -9.81
CA GLN A 10 -4.98 -6.40 -10.97
C GLN A 10 -5.09 -5.03 -11.67
N VAL A 11 -5.28 -3.95 -10.90
CA VAL A 11 -5.42 -2.60 -11.46
C VAL A 11 -4.12 -2.10 -12.08
N LEU A 12 -3.00 -2.37 -11.43
CA LEU A 12 -1.67 -1.92 -11.84
C LEU A 12 -1.03 -2.83 -12.90
N GLN A 13 -1.63 -4.01 -13.17
CA GLN A 13 -1.07 -5.06 -14.03
C GLN A 13 0.35 -5.47 -13.60
N LEU A 14 0.53 -5.64 -12.30
CA LEU A 14 1.78 -6.08 -11.67
C LEU A 14 1.58 -7.44 -11.01
N ASP A 15 2.68 -8.14 -10.74
CA ASP A 15 2.64 -9.32 -9.88
C ASP A 15 2.31 -8.92 -8.43
N VAL A 16 1.56 -9.76 -7.73
CA VAL A 16 1.17 -9.49 -6.33
C VAL A 16 2.40 -9.38 -5.44
N ALA A 17 3.45 -10.19 -5.67
CA ALA A 17 4.68 -10.13 -4.90
C ALA A 17 5.43 -8.81 -5.11
N ASP A 18 5.39 -8.25 -6.32
CA ASP A 18 5.98 -6.93 -6.60
C ASP A 18 5.19 -5.82 -5.90
N VAL A 19 3.86 -5.89 -5.93
CA VAL A 19 3.00 -4.93 -5.21
C VAL A 19 3.26 -4.99 -3.71
N GLU A 20 3.30 -6.18 -3.12
CA GLU A 20 3.57 -6.34 -1.69
C GLU A 20 4.97 -5.85 -1.31
N ARG A 21 6.00 -6.15 -2.12
CA ARG A 21 7.35 -5.64 -1.88
C ARG A 21 7.40 -4.11 -1.89
N ILE A 22 6.81 -3.47 -2.91
CA ILE A 22 6.76 -2.01 -3.03
C ILE A 22 6.00 -1.38 -1.86
N LEU A 23 4.85 -1.96 -1.49
CA LEU A 23 4.03 -1.42 -0.41
C LEU A 23 4.65 -1.65 0.98
N ASP A 24 5.39 -2.74 1.17
CA ASP A 24 6.15 -2.98 2.40
C ASP A 24 7.29 -1.94 2.55
N GLU A 25 8.02 -1.63 1.47
CA GLU A 25 9.02 -0.54 1.44
C GLU A 25 8.38 0.80 1.82
N TYR A 26 7.26 1.15 1.20
CA TYR A 26 6.51 2.37 1.52
C TYR A 26 5.90 2.37 2.93
N SER A 27 5.66 1.19 3.51
CA SER A 27 5.23 1.09 4.90
C SER A 27 6.35 1.45 5.87
N CYS A 28 7.57 0.98 5.61
CA CYS A 28 8.76 1.40 6.38
C CYS A 28 8.99 2.92 6.34
N GLU A 29 8.63 3.56 5.23
CA GLU A 29 8.74 5.02 5.06
C GLU A 29 7.54 5.81 5.62
N GLY A 30 6.51 5.11 6.12
CA GLY A 30 5.32 5.70 6.72
C GLY A 30 4.30 6.25 5.73
N TYR A 31 4.38 5.87 4.44
CA TYR A 31 3.36 6.25 3.45
C TYR A 31 2.07 5.44 3.61
N VAL A 32 2.22 4.15 3.84
CA VAL A 32 1.11 3.20 3.99
C VAL A 32 1.25 2.39 5.27
N GLU A 33 0.14 1.85 5.75
CA GLU A 33 0.14 0.79 6.74
C GLU A 33 -0.58 -0.43 6.19
N SER A 34 -0.25 -1.59 6.77
CA SER A 34 -0.85 -2.85 6.40
C SER A 34 -1.42 -3.61 7.59
N PHE A 35 -2.43 -4.41 7.33
CA PHE A 35 -2.93 -5.42 8.25
C PHE A 35 -3.27 -6.69 7.49
N ALA A 36 -3.13 -7.84 8.14
CA ALA A 36 -3.56 -9.11 7.59
C ALA A 36 -5.01 -9.40 8.01
N ASP A 37 -5.80 -9.94 7.10
CA ASP A 37 -7.11 -10.50 7.46
C ASP A 37 -6.97 -11.90 8.09
N SER A 38 -8.09 -12.51 8.46
CA SER A 38 -8.12 -13.86 9.04
C SER A 38 -7.63 -14.97 8.10
N GLN A 39 -7.44 -14.68 6.82
CA GLN A 39 -6.89 -15.59 5.81
C GLN A 39 -5.42 -15.28 5.49
N GLY A 40 -4.80 -14.33 6.21
CA GLY A 40 -3.42 -13.91 5.99
C GLY A 40 -3.22 -12.97 4.80
N ARG A 41 -4.31 -12.51 4.16
CA ARG A 41 -4.19 -11.59 3.01
C ARG A 41 -3.89 -10.19 3.51
N LYS A 42 -2.92 -9.54 2.88
CA LYS A 42 -2.53 -8.17 3.24
C LYS A 42 -3.48 -7.13 2.65
N TRP A 43 -3.84 -6.20 3.51
CA TRP A 43 -4.62 -5.01 3.18
C TRP A 43 -3.78 -3.78 3.48
N TYR A 44 -3.80 -2.81 2.57
CA TYR A 44 -3.00 -1.60 2.66
C TYR A 44 -3.88 -0.35 2.63
N TYR A 45 -3.49 0.67 3.40
CA TYR A 45 -4.14 1.98 3.37
C TYR A 45 -3.11 3.11 3.52
N LEU A 46 -3.39 4.26 2.92
CA LEU A 46 -2.57 5.46 3.08
C LEU A 46 -2.71 6.01 4.51
N THR A 47 -1.59 6.33 5.14
CA THR A 47 -1.59 7.02 6.42
C THR A 47 -1.81 8.52 6.22
N GLY A 48 -2.22 9.23 7.27
CA GLY A 48 -2.30 10.69 7.22
C GLY A 48 -0.95 11.34 6.87
N ARG A 49 0.15 10.78 7.38
CA ARG A 49 1.52 11.23 7.05
C ARG A 49 1.87 10.97 5.58
N GLY A 50 1.48 9.80 5.05
CA GLY A 50 1.68 9.43 3.65
C GLY A 50 0.97 10.36 2.70
N ILE A 51 -0.28 10.72 2.99
CA ILE A 51 -1.05 11.71 2.21
C ILE A 51 -0.30 13.05 2.16
N ILE A 52 0.15 13.57 3.31
CA ILE A 52 0.91 14.83 3.36
C ILE A 52 2.20 14.73 2.53
N LYS A 53 2.97 13.64 2.66
CA LYS A 53 4.21 13.43 1.88
C LYS A 53 3.95 13.43 0.38
N VAL A 54 2.90 12.75 -0.09
CA VAL A 54 2.53 12.71 -1.51
C VAL A 54 2.10 14.09 -2.00
N CYS A 55 1.22 14.78 -1.26
CA CYS A 55 0.77 16.12 -1.64
C CYS A 55 1.93 17.13 -1.73
N ALA A 56 2.91 17.02 -0.82
CA ALA A 56 4.08 17.89 -0.83
C ALA A 56 4.99 17.72 -2.06
N LEU A 57 4.90 16.61 -2.81
CA LEU A 57 5.66 16.42 -4.05
C LEU A 57 5.12 17.25 -5.23
N PHE A 58 3.90 17.76 -5.12
CA PHE A 58 3.22 18.53 -6.17
C PHE A 58 3.02 20.00 -5.79
N THR A 59 3.74 20.49 -4.77
CA THR A 59 3.73 21.89 -4.29
C THR A 59 5.08 22.54 -4.53
#